data_AF-A0A4W2H0I7-F1
#
_entry.id   AF-A0A4W2H0I7-F1
#
_cell.length_a   1.000
_cell.length_b   1.000
_cell.length_c   1.000
_cell.angle_alpha   90.00
_cell.angle_beta   90.00
_cell.angle_gamma   90.00
#
_symmetry.space_group_name_H-M   'P 1'
#
loop_
_entity.id
_entity.type
_entity.pdbx_description
1 polymer ?
#
loop_
_entity_poly.entity_id
_entity_poly.type
_entity_poly.pdbx_seq_one_letter_code
_entity_poly.pdbx_strand_id
1 'polypeptide(L)'
;MCAMLGGRVAEQLFFGRVTTGAQDDLRKVTQSAYAQIVQFRMSEKLGQVSFNLPRPGEALVEKPFSEATAQLLDEEVRRFIGSTHARTLDLLMRCREQVDKVGRSLLEKEVLEGPDMVELLGPRPFAEKITYEELVEGTGGLEEDTVLPEGLQGWHGEPAAGEPSLAPLPGEQPLGPPGSKLKHM
;
A
#
# COMPACT_ATOMS: atom_id res chain seq x y z
N MET A 1 -7.04 0.56 9.14
CA MET A 1 -8.39 1.18 9.31
C MET A 1 -8.41 2.25 10.40
N CYS A 2 -7.87 2.01 11.60
CA CYS A 2 -7.88 3.02 12.68
C CYS A 2 -7.31 4.39 12.25
N ALA A 3 -6.20 4.39 11.50
CA ALA A 3 -5.58 5.62 10.97
C ALA A 3 -6.54 6.41 10.06
N MET A 4 -7.24 5.75 9.13
CA MET A 4 -8.22 6.38 8.23
C MET A 4 -9.42 6.98 9.00
N LEU A 5 -9.86 6.33 10.09
CA LEU A 5 -10.89 6.89 10.96
C LEU A 5 -10.37 8.02 11.87
N GLY A 6 -9.05 8.18 12.00
CA GLY A 6 -8.41 9.11 12.91
C GLY A 6 -8.87 10.54 12.74
N GLY A 7 -8.94 11.03 11.49
CA GLY A 7 -9.39 12.39 11.19
C GLY A 7 -10.81 12.68 11.68
N ARG A 8 -11.77 11.81 11.32
CA ARG A 8 -13.17 11.95 11.75
C ARG A 8 -13.33 11.87 13.27
N VAL A 9 -12.63 10.94 13.91
CA VAL A 9 -12.70 10.76 15.36
C VAL A 9 -12.06 11.96 16.08
N ALA A 10 -10.97 12.51 15.55
CA ALA A 10 -10.37 13.73 16.07
C ALA A 10 -11.35 14.91 15.98
N GLU A 11 -12.03 15.10 14.84
CA GLU A 11 -13.05 16.15 14.72
C GLU A 11 -14.16 16.02 15.78
N GLN A 12 -14.69 14.81 15.95
CA GLN A 12 -15.70 14.53 16.96
C GLN A 12 -15.18 14.83 18.38
N LEU A 13 -13.95 14.42 18.70
CA LEU A 13 -13.37 14.54 20.03
C LEU A 13 -13.02 15.98 20.42
N PHE A 14 -12.55 16.80 19.47
CA PHE A 14 -12.07 18.16 19.72
C PHE A 14 -13.12 19.23 19.41
N PHE A 15 -13.95 19.04 18.36
CA PHE A 15 -14.92 20.02 17.92
C PHE A 15 -16.37 19.66 18.25
N GLY A 16 -16.64 18.44 18.72
CA GLY A 16 -18.01 17.98 19.03
C GLY A 16 -18.94 17.89 17.82
N ARG A 17 -18.39 18.02 16.61
CA ARG A 17 -19.10 17.94 15.33
C ARG A 17 -18.24 17.21 14.32
N VAL A 18 -18.88 16.71 13.27
CA VAL A 18 -18.22 15.98 12.18
C VAL A 18 -18.45 16.72 10.87
N THR A 19 -17.43 16.71 10.01
CA THR A 19 -17.51 17.34 8.68
C THR A 19 -17.66 16.28 7.57
N THR A 20 -17.72 16.74 6.32
CA THR A 20 -17.70 15.90 5.12
C THR A 20 -16.28 15.54 4.66
N GLY A 21 -15.24 16.09 5.28
CA GLY A 21 -13.83 15.91 4.85
C GLY A 21 -13.36 14.45 4.89
N ALA A 22 -13.92 13.63 5.78
CA ALA A 22 -13.59 12.21 5.92
C ALA A 22 -14.37 11.27 4.97
N GLN A 23 -15.04 11.79 3.92
CA GLN A 23 -15.85 10.96 3.02
C GLN A 23 -15.03 9.86 2.33
N ASP A 24 -13.85 10.19 1.81
CA ASP A 24 -13.01 9.21 1.12
C ASP A 24 -12.46 8.15 2.08
N ASP A 25 -12.09 8.54 3.30
CA ASP A 25 -11.65 7.62 4.34
C ASP A 25 -12.76 6.64 4.74
N LEU A 26 -14.00 7.12 4.90
CA LEU A 26 -15.15 6.26 5.21
C LEU A 26 -15.42 5.24 4.09
N ARG A 27 -15.28 5.65 2.83
CA ARG A 27 -15.39 4.77 1.67
C ARG A 27 -14.31 3.68 1.70
N LYS A 28 -13.04 4.05 1.92
CA LYS A 28 -11.92 3.10 2.01
C LYS A 28 -12.05 2.14 3.19
N VAL A 29 -12.47 2.65 4.36
CA VAL A 29 -12.74 1.84 5.56
C VAL A 29 -13.84 0.81 5.28
N THR A 30 -14.92 1.23 4.62
CA THR A 30 -16.04 0.35 4.26
C THR A 30 -15.57 -0.75 3.30
N GLN A 31 -14.87 -0.38 2.23
CA GLN A 31 -14.32 -1.35 1.27
C GLN A 31 -13.38 -2.35 1.94
N SER A 32 -12.51 -1.88 2.83
CA SER A 32 -11.59 -2.74 3.59
C SER A 32 -12.33 -3.69 4.53
N ALA A 33 -13.40 -3.22 5.19
CA ALA A 33 -14.22 -4.06 6.07
C ALA A 33 -14.95 -5.17 5.28
N TYR A 34 -15.55 -4.83 4.15
CA TYR A 34 -16.19 -5.82 3.28
C TYR A 34 -15.19 -6.83 2.74
N ALA A 35 -14.00 -6.41 2.30
CA ALA A 35 -12.96 -7.35 1.86
C ALA A 35 -12.56 -8.32 2.98
N GLN A 36 -12.34 -7.82 4.20
CA GLN A 36 -11.98 -8.67 5.34
C GLN A 36 -13.06 -9.69 5.68
N ILE A 37 -14.31 -9.27 5.71
CA ILE A 37 -15.42 -10.12 6.15
C ILE A 37 -15.86 -11.08 5.02
N VAL A 38 -16.05 -10.56 3.81
CA VAL A 38 -16.63 -11.30 2.68
C VAL A 38 -15.59 -12.14 1.94
N GLN A 39 -14.39 -11.58 1.68
CA GLN A 39 -13.37 -12.25 0.87
C GLN A 39 -12.40 -13.05 1.76
N PHE A 40 -11.89 -12.42 2.82
CA PHE A 40 -10.84 -13.00 3.66
C PHE A 40 -11.34 -13.82 4.86
N ARG A 41 -12.67 -13.95 5.04
CA ARG A 41 -13.28 -14.79 6.09
C ARG A 41 -12.93 -14.36 7.52
N MET A 42 -12.81 -13.07 7.76
CA MET A 42 -12.50 -12.51 9.09
C MET A 42 -13.76 -12.26 9.95
N SER A 43 -14.76 -13.14 9.87
CA SER A 43 -15.94 -13.12 10.75
C SER A 43 -16.28 -14.53 11.24
N GLU A 44 -16.33 -14.70 12.55
CA GLU A 44 -16.66 -15.97 13.19
C GLU A 44 -18.10 -16.44 12.86
N LYS A 45 -19.04 -15.49 12.67
CA LYS A 45 -20.45 -15.80 12.40
C LYS A 45 -20.71 -16.34 11.01
N LEU A 46 -19.91 -15.92 10.02
CA LEU A 46 -20.07 -16.34 8.62
C LEU A 46 -19.31 -17.62 8.30
N GLY A 47 -18.43 -18.05 9.21
CA GLY A 47 -17.59 -19.21 9.03
C GLY A 47 -16.60 -19.05 7.87
N GLN A 48 -16.18 -20.18 7.32
CA GLN A 48 -15.15 -20.22 6.28
C GLN A 48 -15.77 -20.20 4.87
N VAL A 49 -16.55 -19.17 4.54
CA VAL A 49 -17.12 -18.99 3.20
C VAL A 49 -16.59 -17.68 2.60
N SER A 50 -16.12 -17.73 1.35
CA SER A 50 -15.62 -16.55 0.63
C SER A 50 -16.52 -16.26 -0.54
N PHE A 51 -16.91 -14.99 -0.70
CA PHE A 51 -17.68 -14.53 -1.84
C PHE A 51 -16.87 -13.49 -2.61
N ASN A 52 -17.01 -13.50 -3.94
CA ASN A 52 -16.40 -12.47 -4.77
C ASN A 52 -17.24 -11.20 -4.71
N LEU A 53 -16.60 -10.10 -4.31
CA LEU A 53 -17.20 -8.77 -4.42
C LEU A 53 -16.87 -8.20 -5.80
N PRO A 54 -17.84 -7.55 -6.47
CA PRO A 54 -17.58 -6.88 -7.74
C PRO A 54 -16.55 -5.76 -7.56
N ARG A 55 -15.64 -5.64 -8.51
CA ARG A 55 -14.66 -4.55 -8.52
C ARG A 55 -15.30 -3.25 -9.03
N PRO A 56 -14.72 -2.08 -8.72
CA PRO A 56 -15.19 -0.82 -9.29
C PRO A 56 -15.24 -0.91 -10.83
N GLY A 57 -16.42 -0.66 -11.41
CA GLY A 57 -16.65 -0.74 -12.86
C GLY A 57 -17.14 -2.10 -13.37
N GLU A 58 -17.19 -3.13 -12.53
CA GLU A 58 -17.83 -4.41 -12.88
C GLU A 58 -19.35 -4.30 -12.66
N ALA A 59 -20.11 -4.89 -13.58
CA ALA A 59 -21.55 -5.01 -13.41
C ALA A 59 -21.83 -5.83 -12.14
N LEU A 60 -22.77 -5.36 -11.32
CA LEU A 60 -23.24 -6.10 -10.15
C LEU A 60 -23.97 -7.35 -10.66
N VAL A 61 -23.26 -8.48 -10.70
CA VAL A 61 -23.89 -9.80 -10.85
C VAL A 61 -24.75 -10.04 -9.60
N GLU A 62 -25.84 -10.78 -9.77
CA GLU A 62 -26.70 -11.20 -8.67
C GLU A 62 -25.86 -11.72 -7.49
N LYS A 63 -26.19 -11.28 -6.27
CA LYS A 63 -25.40 -11.59 -5.08
C LYS A 63 -25.32 -13.12 -4.92
N PRO A 64 -24.13 -13.71 -4.70
CA PRO A 64 -23.98 -15.16 -4.57
C PRO A 64 -24.43 -15.71 -3.21
N PHE A 65 -25.30 -15.00 -2.50
CA PHE A 65 -25.78 -15.34 -1.16
C PHE A 65 -27.20 -14.82 -0.94
N SER A 66 -27.89 -15.43 0.03
CA SER A 66 -29.26 -15.06 0.37
C SER A 66 -29.34 -13.66 1.00
N GLU A 67 -30.53 -13.06 0.99
CA GLU A 67 -30.75 -11.79 1.69
C GLU A 67 -30.53 -11.90 3.21
N ALA A 68 -30.78 -13.06 3.80
CA ALA A 68 -30.44 -13.31 5.21
C ALA A 68 -28.91 -13.22 5.46
N THR A 69 -28.10 -13.78 4.55
CA THR A 69 -26.64 -13.63 4.61
C THR A 69 -26.21 -12.20 4.34
N ALA A 70 -26.88 -11.48 3.43
CA ALA A 70 -26.62 -10.07 3.18
C ALA A 70 -26.82 -9.20 4.43
N GLN A 71 -27.93 -9.43 5.16
CA GLN A 71 -28.20 -8.74 6.42
C GLN A 71 -27.14 -9.04 7.47
N LEU A 72 -26.74 -10.31 7.62
CA LEU A 72 -25.69 -10.72 8.53
C LEU A 72 -24.34 -10.06 8.20
N LEU A 73 -24.01 -9.94 6.91
CA LEU A 73 -22.81 -9.26 6.43
C LEU A 73 -22.81 -7.78 6.83
N ASP A 74 -23.91 -7.07 6.58
CA ASP A 74 -24.03 -5.64 6.91
C ASP A 74 -23.94 -5.39 8.43
N GLU A 75 -24.50 -6.28 9.25
CA GLU A 75 -24.37 -6.24 10.70
C GLU A 75 -22.93 -6.44 11.15
N GLU A 76 -22.22 -7.42 10.60
CA GLU A 76 -20.83 -7.70 10.95
C GLU A 76 -19.90 -6.58 10.50
N VAL A 77 -20.11 -6.00 9.32
CA VAL A 77 -19.37 -4.82 8.84
C VAL A 77 -19.59 -3.64 9.77
N ARG A 78 -20.85 -3.35 10.15
CA ARG A 78 -21.17 -2.26 11.07
C ARG A 78 -20.53 -2.47 12.43
N ARG A 79 -20.58 -3.69 12.98
CA ARG A 79 -19.93 -4.06 14.24
C ARG A 79 -18.42 -3.86 14.15
N PHE A 80 -17.80 -4.32 13.07
CA PHE A 80 -16.37 -4.25 12.87
C PHE A 80 -15.86 -2.80 12.75
N ILE A 81 -16.52 -1.99 11.93
CA ILE A 81 -16.21 -0.55 11.81
C ILE A 81 -16.46 0.16 13.15
N GLY A 82 -17.57 -0.15 13.84
CA GLY A 82 -17.86 0.40 15.16
C GLY A 82 -16.78 0.08 16.20
N SER A 83 -16.28 -1.16 16.23
CA SER A 83 -15.17 -1.55 17.11
C SER A 83 -13.87 -0.82 16.77
N THR A 84 -13.59 -0.62 15.48
CA THR A 84 -12.42 0.14 15.01
C THR A 84 -12.52 1.60 15.42
N HIS A 85 -13.71 2.19 15.27
CA HIS A 85 -14.00 3.54 15.70
C HIS A 85 -13.80 3.72 17.22
N ALA A 86 -14.37 2.81 18.03
CA ALA A 86 -14.20 2.83 19.49
C ALA A 86 -12.72 2.73 19.90
N ARG A 87 -11.96 1.84 19.24
CA ARG A 87 -10.51 1.73 19.47
C ARG A 87 -9.75 3.00 19.08
N THR A 88 -10.09 3.63 17.96
CA THR A 88 -9.49 4.90 17.54
C THR A 88 -9.82 6.02 18.53
N LEU A 89 -11.07 6.07 19.01
CA LEU A 89 -11.48 7.06 20.01
C LEU A 89 -10.70 6.90 21.32
N ASP A 90 -10.61 5.69 21.84
CA ASP A 90 -9.81 5.40 23.04
C ASP A 90 -8.33 5.82 22.86
N LEU A 91 -7.74 5.50 21.71
CA LEU A 91 -6.36 5.89 21.40
C LEU A 91 -6.20 7.41 21.37
N LEU A 92 -7.06 8.14 20.66
CA LEU A 92 -6.98 9.60 20.56
C LEU A 92 -7.33 10.30 21.88
N MET A 93 -8.15 9.69 22.74
CA MET A 93 -8.37 10.17 24.10
C MET A 93 -7.11 10.03 24.96
N ARG A 94 -6.42 8.89 24.89
CA ARG A 94 -5.15 8.67 25.61
C ARG A 94 -4.03 9.57 25.09
N CYS A 95 -4.05 9.89 23.80
CA CYS A 95 -3.07 10.77 23.15
C CYS A 95 -3.58 12.20 22.94
N ARG A 96 -4.58 12.64 23.71
CA ARG A 96 -5.28 13.92 23.47
C ARG A 96 -4.33 15.12 23.47
N GLU A 97 -3.40 15.17 24.43
CA GLU A 97 -2.44 16.27 24.51
C GLU A 97 -1.47 16.28 23.32
N GLN A 98 -1.03 15.12 22.86
CA GLN A 98 -0.16 14.98 21.70
C GLN A 98 -0.85 15.46 20.42
N VAL A 99 -2.12 15.08 20.23
CA VAL A 99 -2.91 15.51 19.06
C VAL A 99 -3.13 17.03 19.08
N ASP A 100 -3.42 17.61 20.25
CA ASP A 100 -3.58 19.05 20.42
C ASP A 100 -2.27 19.82 20.15
N LYS A 101 -1.12 19.30 20.62
CA LYS A 101 0.20 19.85 20.31
C LYS A 101 0.45 19.90 18.80
N VAL A 102 0.27 18.76 18.11
CA VAL A 102 0.44 18.69 16.65
C VAL A 102 -0.51 19.64 15.93
N GLY A 103 -1.77 19.69 16.36
CA GLY A 103 -2.77 20.59 15.80
C GLY A 103 -2.39 22.07 15.93
N ARG A 104 -1.87 22.49 17.09
CA ARG A 104 -1.39 23.86 17.31
C ARG A 104 -0.16 24.17 16.45
N SER A 105 0.79 23.25 16.38
CA SER A 105 1.97 23.41 15.53
C SER A 105 1.59 23.57 14.05
N LEU A 106 0.55 22.86 13.58
CA LEU A 106 0.04 23.00 12.21
C LEU A 106 -0.63 24.36 11.93
N LEU A 107 -1.11 25.07 12.96
CA LEU A 107 -1.63 26.44 12.80
C LEU A 107 -0.49 27.46 12.64
N GLU A 108 0.69 27.17 13.18
CA GLU A 108 1.89 28.02 13.07
C GLU A 108 2.71 27.69 11.82
N LYS A 109 2.84 26.40 11.50
CA LYS A 109 3.59 25.85 10.36
C LYS A 109 2.68 24.89 9.58
N GLU A 110 2.30 25.29 8.38
CA GLU A 110 1.35 24.53 7.53
C GLU A 110 1.78 23.08 7.25
N VAL A 111 3.09 22.81 7.25
CA VAL A 111 3.66 21.49 6.97
C VAL A 111 4.60 21.06 8.09
N LEU A 112 4.35 19.89 8.67
CA LEU A 112 5.26 19.21 9.59
C LEU A 112 5.93 18.02 8.89
N GLU A 113 7.25 17.99 8.91
CA GLU A 113 8.06 16.90 8.39
C GLU A 113 8.40 15.88 9.49
N GLY A 114 9.02 14.77 9.11
CA GLY A 114 9.43 13.71 10.04
C GLY A 114 10.24 14.22 11.26
N PRO A 115 11.28 15.06 11.06
CA PRO A 115 12.04 15.62 12.18
C PRO A 115 11.20 16.47 13.13
N ASP A 116 10.26 17.29 12.60
CA ASP A 116 9.37 18.11 13.43
C ASP A 116 8.48 17.22 14.32
N MET A 117 8.00 16.09 13.77
CA MET A 117 7.18 15.14 14.52
C MET A 117 7.97 14.45 15.63
N VAL A 118 9.24 14.13 15.39
CA VAL A 118 10.14 13.56 16.40
C VAL A 118 10.46 14.58 17.49
N GLU A 119 10.64 15.85 17.15
CA GLU A 119 10.81 16.92 18.13
C GLU A 119 9.55 17.11 18.99
N LEU A 120 8.36 17.08 18.38
CA LEU A 120 7.09 17.30 19.07
C LEU A 120 6.65 16.12 19.95
N LEU A 121 6.83 14.90 19.48
CA LEU A 121 6.26 13.69 20.08
C LEU A 121 7.30 12.71 20.64
N GLY A 122 8.59 12.98 20.40
CA GLY A 122 9.66 12.03 20.65
C GLY A 122 9.81 10.98 19.54
N PRO A 123 10.81 10.08 19.67
CA PRO A 123 11.03 9.02 18.71
C PRO A 123 9.86 8.03 18.71
N ARG A 124 9.54 7.48 17.53
CA ARG A 124 8.47 6.49 17.38
C ARG A 124 8.80 5.22 18.20
N PRO A 125 7.88 4.72 19.04
CA PRO A 125 8.14 3.56 19.92
C PRO A 125 8.06 2.20 19.19
N PHE A 126 8.20 2.20 17.86
CA PHE A 126 8.17 1.00 17.04
C PHE A 126 9.32 1.07 16.05
N ALA A 127 10.04 -0.05 15.87
CA ALA A 127 11.09 -0.13 14.88
C ALA A 127 10.52 0.09 13.47
N GLU A 128 11.17 0.95 12.71
CA GLU A 128 10.87 1.17 11.30
C GLU A 128 12.09 0.79 10.46
N LYS A 129 11.82 0.14 9.33
CA LYS A 129 12.80 -0.06 8.28
C LYS A 129 12.59 1.04 7.26
N ILE A 130 13.51 2.00 7.20
CA ILE A 130 13.36 3.22 6.39
C ILE A 130 14.30 3.16 5.20
N THR A 131 15.48 2.57 5.38
CA THR A 131 16.50 2.50 4.34
C THR A 131 16.30 1.28 3.43
N TYR A 132 16.79 1.38 2.19
CA TYR A 132 16.76 0.26 1.26
C TYR A 132 17.52 -0.93 1.82
N GLU A 133 18.67 -0.65 2.43
CA GLU A 133 19.57 -1.61 3.06
C GLU A 133 18.84 -2.40 4.17
N GLU A 134 18.12 -1.73 5.07
CA GLU A 134 17.33 -2.39 6.14
C GLU A 134 16.17 -3.25 5.61
N LEU A 135 15.61 -2.87 4.45
CA LEU A 135 14.55 -3.62 3.78
C LEU A 135 15.09 -4.92 3.18
N VAL A 136 16.32 -4.92 2.67
CA VAL A 136 16.97 -6.07 2.00
C VAL A 136 17.90 -6.89 2.90
N GLU A 137 18.15 -6.45 4.14
CA GLU A 137 19.10 -7.06 5.10
C GLU A 137 18.83 -8.55 5.43
N GLY A 138 17.70 -9.12 5.00
CA GLY A 138 17.35 -10.53 5.18
C GLY A 138 17.12 -11.33 3.90
N THR A 139 17.24 -10.74 2.71
CA THR A 139 16.95 -11.42 1.44
C THR A 139 18.16 -12.11 0.81
N GLY A 140 19.36 -11.86 1.33
CA GLY A 140 20.61 -12.41 0.81
C GLY A 140 21.06 -11.72 -0.49
N GLY A 141 22.09 -10.86 -0.37
CA GLY A 141 22.94 -10.40 -1.47
C GLY A 141 22.72 -8.95 -1.95
N LEU A 142 23.62 -8.04 -1.54
CA LEU A 142 24.09 -6.94 -2.40
C LEU A 142 25.21 -7.42 -3.34
N GLU A 143 25.78 -8.59 -3.05
CA GLU A 143 26.64 -9.36 -3.93
C GLU A 143 25.82 -10.55 -4.42
N GLU A 144 25.15 -10.38 -5.56
CA GLU A 144 24.57 -11.49 -6.30
C GLU A 144 25.74 -12.33 -6.81
N ASP A 145 25.80 -13.62 -6.43
CA ASP A 145 26.81 -14.54 -6.93
C ASP A 145 26.52 -14.81 -8.41
N THR A 146 27.06 -13.95 -9.27
CA THR A 146 26.89 -14.01 -10.74
C THR A 146 27.62 -15.19 -11.37
N VAL A 147 28.25 -16.06 -10.56
CA VAL A 147 28.88 -17.29 -11.02
C VAL A 147 27.80 -18.20 -11.61
N LEU A 148 27.87 -18.37 -12.93
CA LEU A 148 27.02 -19.31 -13.64
C LEU A 148 27.25 -20.74 -13.10
N PRO A 149 26.19 -21.54 -12.92
CA PRO A 149 26.33 -22.95 -12.53
C PRO A 149 27.23 -23.69 -13.54
N GLU A 150 27.92 -24.74 -13.11
CA GLU A 150 28.96 -25.44 -13.90
C GLU A 150 28.58 -25.73 -15.36
N GLY A 151 27.32 -26.07 -15.62
CA GLY A 151 26.82 -26.35 -16.98
C GLY A 151 26.60 -25.13 -17.88
N LEU A 152 26.71 -23.91 -17.36
CA LEU A 152 26.48 -22.63 -18.07
C LEU A 152 27.71 -21.73 -18.10
N GLN A 153 28.84 -22.14 -17.51
CA GLN A 153 30.07 -21.35 -17.47
C GLN A 153 30.65 -21.03 -18.86
N GLY A 154 30.28 -21.79 -19.90
CA GLY A 154 30.68 -21.55 -21.30
C GLY A 154 29.66 -20.79 -22.16
N TRP A 155 28.56 -20.26 -21.59
CA TRP A 155 27.48 -19.63 -22.36
C TRP A 155 27.81 -18.20 -22.84
N HIS A 156 28.84 -17.56 -22.29
CA HIS A 156 29.44 -16.38 -22.89
C HIS A 156 30.29 -16.79 -24.10
N GLY A 157 29.61 -17.04 -25.22
CA GLY A 157 30.24 -17.43 -26.48
C GLY A 157 31.13 -16.33 -27.03
N GLU A 158 32.45 -16.54 -26.99
CA GLU A 158 33.29 -16.10 -28.10
C GLU A 158 32.85 -16.90 -29.34
N PRO A 159 32.66 -16.28 -30.52
CA PRO A 159 32.26 -17.01 -31.70
C PRO A 159 33.36 -18.02 -32.04
N ALA A 160 33.02 -19.30 -31.98
CA ALA A 160 33.91 -20.39 -32.35
C ALA A 160 34.40 -20.17 -33.79
N ALA A 161 35.71 -20.11 -33.96
CA ALA A 161 36.34 -20.02 -35.27
C ALA A 161 35.97 -21.26 -36.10
N GLY A 162 35.02 -21.12 -37.04
CA GLY A 162 34.72 -22.18 -38.01
C GLY A 162 33.27 -22.41 -38.42
N GLU A 163 32.31 -21.53 -38.12
CA GLU A 163 30.97 -21.65 -38.70
C GLU A 163 30.81 -20.81 -39.97
N PRO A 164 30.23 -21.37 -41.06
CA PRO A 164 30.06 -20.65 -42.32
C PRO A 164 29.07 -19.50 -42.14
N SER A 165 29.52 -18.30 -42.50
CA SER A 165 28.72 -17.08 -42.57
C SER A 165 27.43 -17.31 -43.36
N LEU A 166 26.28 -17.36 -42.66
CA LEU A 166 24.97 -17.29 -43.28
C LEU A 166 24.79 -15.87 -43.82
N ALA A 167 24.66 -15.75 -45.14
CA ALA A 167 24.46 -14.48 -45.81
C ALA A 167 23.24 -13.72 -45.24
N PRO A 168 23.29 -12.38 -45.12
CA PRO A 168 22.15 -11.63 -44.61
C PRO A 168 20.94 -11.74 -45.53
N LEU A 169 19.75 -11.93 -44.96
CA LEU A 169 18.50 -11.85 -45.70
C LEU A 169 18.32 -10.42 -46.26
N PRO A 170 17.90 -10.25 -47.53
CA PRO A 170 17.78 -8.93 -48.14
C PRO A 170 16.61 -8.17 -47.51
N GLY A 171 16.88 -7.12 -46.74
CA GLY A 171 15.84 -6.17 -46.31
C GLY A 171 16.04 -5.46 -44.96
N GLU A 172 16.96 -5.91 -44.11
CA GLU A 172 17.19 -5.24 -42.82
C GLU A 172 18.35 -4.25 -42.92
N GLN A 173 18.03 -2.96 -43.08
CA GLN A 173 19.00 -1.90 -42.83
C GLN A 173 19.19 -1.72 -41.33
N PRO A 174 20.42 -1.77 -40.80
CA PRO A 174 20.67 -1.52 -39.38
C PRO A 174 20.42 -0.05 -39.03
N LEU A 175 19.64 0.18 -37.98
CA LEU A 175 19.45 1.48 -37.35
C LEU A 175 20.81 1.98 -36.83
N GLY A 176 21.32 3.06 -37.43
CA GLY A 176 22.58 3.67 -37.03
C GLY A 176 22.54 4.26 -35.60
N PRO A 177 23.69 4.34 -34.91
CA PRO A 177 23.75 4.80 -33.53
C PRO A 177 23.35 6.29 -33.40
N PRO A 178 22.76 6.70 -32.26
CA PRO A 178 22.42 8.09 -32.02
C PRO A 178 23.69 8.94 -31.95
N GLY A 179 23.88 9.77 -32.97
CA GLY A 179 25.03 10.67 -33.07
C GLY A 179 25.00 11.76 -32.00
N SER A 180 26.07 11.83 -31.21
CA SER A 180 26.43 13.01 -30.43
C SER A 180 26.78 14.16 -31.38
N LYS A 181 26.09 15.29 -31.29
CA LYS A 181 26.62 16.59 -31.76
C LYS A 181 26.60 17.61 -30.64
N LEU A 182 27.80 18.01 -30.23
CA LEU A 182 28.09 19.23 -29.48
C LEU A 182 27.86 20.48 -30.38
N LYS A 183 27.39 21.56 -29.72
CA LYS A 183 27.71 22.99 -29.90
C LYS A 183 27.50 23.66 -31.27
N HIS A 184 26.58 24.64 -31.32
CA HIS A 184 26.88 26.09 -31.31
C HIS A 184 25.65 26.91 -31.75
N MET A 185 25.18 27.81 -30.87
CA MET A 185 24.99 29.26 -31.09
C MET A 185 24.33 29.86 -29.84
#